data_AF-A0A1J5PTI8-F1
#
_entry.id   AF-A0A1J5PTI8-F1
#
_cell.length_a   1.000
_cell.length_b   1.000
_cell.length_c   1.000
_cell.angle_alpha   90.00
_cell.angle_beta   90.00
_cell.angle_gamma   90.00
#
_symmetry.space_group_name_H-M   'P 1'
#
loop_
_entity.id
_entity.type
_entity.pdbx_description
1 polymer ?
#
loop_
_entity_poly.entity_id
_entity_poly.type
_entity_poly.pdbx_seq_one_letter_code
_entity_poly.pdbx_strand_id
1 'polypeptide(L)' 'MRAEIRTLRTVAERLDAWLGEGHALPEKGHWQDIAAELGVTREALYRELARRRADH' A
#
# COMPACT_ATOMS: atom_id res chain seq x y z
N MET A 1 14.58 6.20 -0.51
CA MET A 1 13.13 6.03 -0.74
C MET A 1 12.63 4.59 -0.66
N ARG A 2 12.73 3.69 -1.65
CA ARG A 2 12.13 2.33 -1.54
C ARG A 2 12.58 1.48 -0.33
N ALA A 3 13.81 1.69 0.17
CA ALA A 3 14.31 0.97 1.34
C ALA A 3 13.64 1.41 2.65
N GLU A 4 13.22 2.68 2.76
CA GLU A 4 12.64 3.26 3.97
C GLU A 4 11.19 2.83 4.17
N ILE A 5 10.41 2.69 3.09
CA ILE A 5 9.04 2.14 3.18
C ILE A 5 9.09 0.71 3.74
N ARG A 6 10.08 -0.09 3.35
CA ARG A 6 10.18 -1.50 3.79
C ARG A 6 10.56 -1.68 5.26
N THR A 7 11.10 -0.65 5.93
CA THR A 7 11.39 -0.72 7.37
C THR A 7 10.15 -0.46 8.23
N LEU A 8 9.09 0.09 7.65
CA LEU A 8 7.81 0.30 8.33
C LEU A 8 7.14 -1.03 8.66
N ARG A 9 6.44 -1.08 9.79
CA ARG A 9 6.01 -2.33 10.44
C ARG A 9 4.68 -2.84 9.91
N THR A 10 3.81 -1.93 9.49
CA THR A 10 2.44 -2.26 9.11
C THR A 10 2.15 -1.94 7.64
N VAL A 11 1.15 -2.61 7.07
CA VAL A 11 0.67 -2.31 5.71
C VAL A 11 0.14 -0.88 5.63
N ALA A 12 -0.51 -0.39 6.68
CA ALA A 12 -1.06 0.96 6.75
C ALA A 12 0.06 2.02 6.65
N GLU A 13 1.07 1.95 7.51
CA GLU A 13 2.22 2.88 7.49
C GLU A 13 2.92 2.87 6.13
N ARG A 14 3.11 1.68 5.54
CA ARG A 14 3.74 1.54 4.22
C ARG A 14 2.91 2.18 3.11
N LEU A 15 1.60 1.94 3.12
CA LEU A 15 0.68 2.51 2.15
C LEU A 15 0.58 4.04 2.31
N ASP A 16 0.58 4.55 3.52
CA ASP A 16 0.55 6.00 3.79
C ASP A 16 1.84 6.69 3.33
N ALA A 17 3.00 6.11 3.63
CA ALA A 17 4.28 6.62 3.16
C ALA A 17 4.33 6.65 1.62
N TRP A 18 3.91 5.56 0.96
CA TRP A 18 3.87 5.49 -0.50
C TRP A 18 2.90 6.51 -1.12
N LEU A 19 1.70 6.66 -0.58
CA LEU A 19 0.77 7.70 -1.04
C LEU A 19 1.31 9.11 -0.81
N GLY A 20 2.03 9.33 0.30
CA GLY A 20 2.69 10.59 0.66
C GLY A 20 3.83 11.01 -0.28
N GLU A 21 4.44 10.06 -1.01
CA GLU A 21 5.42 10.34 -2.06
C GLU A 21 4.78 10.86 -3.37
N GLY A 22 3.45 11.04 -3.40
CA GLY A 22 2.71 11.54 -4.56
C GLY A 22 2.21 10.44 -5.50
N HIS A 23 2.30 9.18 -5.08
CA HIS A 23 1.73 8.07 -5.84
C HIS A 23 0.20 8.07 -5.78
N ALA A 24 -0.44 7.80 -6.90
CA ALA A 24 -1.89 7.62 -6.99
C ALA A 24 -2.23 6.13 -7.00
N LEU A 25 -3.40 5.79 -6.46
CA LEU A 25 -3.93 4.44 -6.59
C LEU A 25 -4.16 4.12 -8.08
N PRO A 26 -3.74 2.95 -8.56
CA PRO A 26 -3.72 2.64 -9.97
C PRO A 26 -5.09 2.14 -10.41
N GLU A 27 -5.29 2.08 -11.72
CA GLU A 27 -6.45 1.44 -12.30
C GLU A 27 -6.50 -0.06 -11.95
N LYS A 28 -7.70 -0.64 -12.03
CA LYS A 28 -7.91 -2.06 -11.74
C LYS A 28 -6.99 -2.91 -12.64
N GLY A 29 -6.04 -3.61 -12.02
CA GLY A 29 -5.12 -4.51 -12.72
C GLY A 29 -3.66 -4.37 -12.32
N HIS A 30 -3.29 -3.31 -11.57
CA HIS A 30 -1.90 -3.06 -11.15
C HIS A 30 -1.67 -3.16 -9.63
N TRP A 31 -2.64 -3.72 -8.90
CA TRP A 31 -2.55 -3.88 -7.44
C TRP A 31 -1.40 -4.79 -7.00
N GLN A 32 -1.01 -5.76 -7.85
CA GLN A 32 0.14 -6.61 -7.59
C GLN A 32 1.47 -5.84 -7.60
N ASP A 33 1.59 -4.82 -8.45
CA ASP A 33 2.83 -4.06 -8.60
C ASP A 33 3.07 -3.21 -7.35
N ILE A 34 1.99 -2.63 -6.81
CA ILE A 34 2.02 -1.90 -5.53
C ILE A 34 2.35 -2.83 -4.37
N ALA A 35 1.72 -4.01 -4.30
CA ALA A 35 2.02 -4.96 -3.25
C ALA A 35 3.52 -5.35 -3.25
N ALA A 36 4.10 -5.56 -4.43
CA ALA A 36 5.53 -5.84 -4.59
C ALA A 36 6.41 -4.64 -4.20
N GLU A 37 6.02 -3.42 -4.57
CA GLU A 37 6.76 -2.21 -4.21
C GLU A 37 6.79 -2.01 -2.70
N LEU A 38 5.63 -2.11 -2.04
CA LEU A 38 5.47 -2.02 -0.59
C LEU A 38 6.05 -3.22 0.18
N GLY A 39 6.39 -4.30 -0.50
CA GLY A 39 6.86 -5.55 0.13
C GLY A 39 5.79 -6.20 1.02
N VAL A 40 4.54 -6.19 0.57
CA VAL A 40 3.38 -6.80 1.25
C VAL A 40 2.69 -7.79 0.32
N THR A 41 1.83 -8.66 0.85
CA THR A 41 1.00 -9.52 -0.01
C THR A 41 -0.18 -8.75 -0.58
N ARG A 42 -0.74 -9.22 -1.71
CA ARG A 42 -1.94 -8.62 -2.32
C ARG A 42 -3.12 -8.65 -1.36
N GLU A 43 -3.31 -9.76 -0.65
CA GLU A 43 -4.38 -9.94 0.32
C GLU A 43 -4.26 -8.94 1.48
N ALA A 44 -3.03 -8.67 1.93
CA ALA A 44 -2.77 -7.71 2.98
C ALA A 44 -3.11 -6.28 2.54
N LEU A 45 -2.69 -5.91 1.31
CA LEU A 45 -3.05 -4.63 0.69
C LEU A 45 -4.56 -4.49 0.51
N TYR A 46 -5.23 -5.51 -0.02
CA TYR A 46 -6.69 -5.49 -0.23
C TYR A 46 -7.46 -5.36 1.08
N ARG A 47 -7.07 -6.09 2.14
CA ARG A 47 -7.70 -5.95 3.46
C ARG A 47 -7.55 -4.54 4.00
N GLU A 48 -6.39 -3.93 3.83
CA GLU A 48 -6.16 -2.55 4.27
C GLU A 48 -7.00 -1.54 3.50
N LEU A 49 -7.07 -1.64 2.17
CA LEU A 49 -7.93 -0.80 1.35
C LEU A 49 -9.42 -0.99 1.66
N ALA A 50 -9.85 -2.21 1.98
CA ALA A 50 -11.21 -2.49 2.40
C ALA A 50 -11.53 -1.83 3.75
N ARG A 51 -10.60 -1.91 4.72
CA ARG A 51 -10.72 -1.26 6.03
C ARG A 51 -10.87 0.26 5.90
N ARG A 52 -10.00 0.91 5.11
CA ARG A 52 -10.05 2.36 4.86
C ARG A 52 -11.35 2.84 4.21
N ARG A 53 -12.01 1.98 3.42
CA ARG A 53 -13.33 2.26 2.84
C ARG A 53 -14.48 2.10 3.84
N ALA A 54 -14.29 1.32 4.89
CA ALA A 54 -15.28 1.11 5.94
C ALA A 54 -15.18 2.16 7.06
N ASP A 55 -13.98 2.73 7.24
CA ASP A 55 -13.70 3.78 8.24
C ASP A 55 -14.06 5.21 7.75
N HIS A 56 -14.60 5.34 6.54
CA HIS A 56 -14.97 6.60 5.88
C HIS A 56 -16.44 6.57 5.48
#